data_AF-A0AAW5LV64-F1
#
_entry.id   AF-A0AAW5LV64-F1
#
_cell.length_a   1.000
_cell.length_b   1.000
_cell.length_c   1.000
_cell.angle_alpha   90.00
_cell.angle_beta   90.00
_cell.angle_gamma   90.00
#
_symmetry.space_group_name_H-M   'P 1'
#
loop_
_entity.id
_entity.type
_entity.pdbx_description
1 polymer ?
#
loop_
_entity_poly.entity_id
_entity_poly.type
_entity_poly.pdbx_seq_one_letter_code
_entity_poly.pdbx_strand_id
1 'polypeptide(L)'
;MPKNDKGYTKSNLKLGQDVHKEYKVEDVLDEVREKEFTLPSGKRVDFIDFENKIIHELKPNNPNQIKLGNKQLQGYLDELEAITDYKWTGILDTY
;
A
#
# COMPACT_ATOMS: atom_id res chain seq x y z
N MET A 1 -7.57 11.43 -13.29
CA MET A 1 -6.56 10.47 -13.82
C MET A 1 -7.07 9.87 -15.13
N PRO A 2 -6.18 9.57 -16.09
CA PRO A 2 -6.60 9.02 -17.39
C PRO A 2 -7.18 7.61 -17.23
N LYS A 3 -8.31 7.33 -17.90
CA LYS A 3 -9.01 6.04 -17.87
C LYS A 3 -9.17 5.46 -19.28
N ASN A 4 -9.40 4.15 -19.37
CA ASN A 4 -9.84 3.48 -20.60
C ASN A 4 -11.37 3.35 -20.64
N ASP A 5 -11.91 2.80 -21.73
CA ASP A 5 -13.36 2.66 -21.96
C ASP A 5 -14.04 1.73 -20.93
N LYS A 6 -13.25 0.93 -20.19
CA LYS A 6 -13.71 0.09 -19.08
C LYS A 6 -13.62 0.79 -17.71
N GLY A 7 -13.21 2.06 -17.69
CA GLY A 7 -13.03 2.85 -16.46
C GLY A 7 -11.73 2.57 -15.70
N TYR A 8 -10.82 1.74 -16.23
CA TYR A 8 -9.56 1.42 -15.58
C TYR A 8 -8.53 2.51 -15.77
N THR A 9 -7.72 2.74 -14.75
CA THR A 9 -6.65 3.74 -14.78
C THR A 9 -5.56 3.34 -15.77
N LYS A 10 -5.28 4.22 -16.72
CA LYS A 10 -4.14 4.13 -17.64
C LYS A 10 -2.91 4.66 -16.91
N SER A 11 -2.29 3.83 -16.08
CA SER A 11 -1.09 4.22 -15.35
C SER A 11 0.18 3.98 -16.16
N ASN A 12 1.14 4.89 -16.03
CA ASN A 12 2.51 4.76 -16.50
C ASN A 12 3.45 4.98 -15.31
N LEU A 13 4.74 4.66 -15.47
CA LEU A 13 5.71 4.71 -14.36
C LEU A 13 5.74 6.09 -13.69
N LYS A 14 5.72 7.18 -14.48
CA LYS A 14 5.79 8.55 -13.95
C LYS A 14 4.53 8.90 -13.13
N LEU A 15 3.35 8.60 -13.66
CA LEU A 15 2.09 8.80 -12.93
C LEU A 15 2.08 7.98 -11.64
N GLY A 16 2.51 6.72 -11.69
CA GLY A 16 2.61 5.88 -10.50
C GLY A 16 3.51 6.48 -9.44
N GLN A 17 4.70 6.94 -9.82
CA GLN A 17 5.63 7.62 -8.91
C GLN A 17 5.02 8.89 -8.31
N ASP A 18 4.36 9.72 -9.12
CA ASP A 18 3.77 10.97 -8.66
C ASP A 18 2.63 10.73 -7.67
N VAL A 19 1.77 9.73 -7.93
CA VAL A 19 0.68 9.39 -7.01
C VAL A 19 1.22 8.79 -5.71
N HIS A 20 2.19 7.86 -5.76
CA HIS A 20 2.79 7.31 -4.54
C HIS A 20 3.58 8.35 -3.74
N LYS A 21 4.12 9.39 -4.39
CA LYS A 21 4.84 10.47 -3.69
C LYS A 21 3.93 11.21 -2.72
N GLU A 22 2.72 11.56 -3.17
CA GLU A 22 1.74 12.35 -2.40
C GLU A 22 0.83 11.49 -1.52
N TYR A 23 0.85 10.17 -1.69
CA TYR A 23 0.00 9.25 -0.95
C TYR A 23 0.28 9.27 0.56
N LYS A 24 -0.75 9.58 1.36
CA LYS A 24 -0.74 9.59 2.83
C LYS A 24 0.34 10.45 3.49
N VAL A 25 0.93 11.40 2.78
CA VAL A 25 1.97 12.29 3.33
C VAL A 25 1.47 13.05 4.56
N GLU A 26 0.24 13.56 4.52
CA GLU A 26 -0.38 14.30 5.62
C GLU A 26 -0.81 13.40 6.81
N ASP A 27 -0.86 12.08 6.62
CA ASP A 27 -1.22 11.11 7.66
C ASP A 27 0.01 10.66 8.47
N VAL A 28 1.23 10.99 8.03
CA VAL A 28 2.48 10.60 8.68
C VAL A 28 2.56 11.22 10.07
N LEU A 29 2.91 10.38 11.04
CA LEU A 29 3.21 10.77 12.41
C LEU A 29 4.37 9.90 12.88
N ASP A 30 5.50 10.54 13.18
CA ASP A 30 6.75 9.85 13.50
C ASP A 30 6.54 8.75 14.54
N GLU A 31 7.10 7.57 14.29
CA GLU A 31 7.00 6.34 15.10
C GLU A 31 5.58 5.74 15.29
N VAL A 32 4.54 6.39 14.75
CA VAL A 32 3.14 5.93 14.88
C VAL A 32 2.56 5.51 13.53
N ARG A 33 2.82 6.30 12.49
CA ARG A 33 2.29 6.14 11.13
C ARG A 33 3.38 6.54 10.14
N GLU A 34 3.85 5.60 9.36
CA GLU A 34 5.01 5.79 8.49
C GLU A 34 4.69 5.47 7.03
N LYS A 35 5.19 6.33 6.13
CA LYS A 35 5.16 6.11 4.68
C LYS A 35 6.42 5.39 4.24
N GLU A 36 6.30 4.51 3.25
CA GLU A 36 7.44 3.78 2.67
C GLU A 36 8.26 2.96 3.70
N PHE A 37 7.58 2.42 4.71
CA PHE A 37 8.20 1.63 5.76
C PHE A 37 8.75 0.30 5.22
N THR A 38 9.96 -0.08 5.67
CA THR A 38 10.62 -1.31 5.25
C THR A 38 10.49 -2.38 6.33
N LEU A 39 9.85 -3.49 5.97
CA LEU A 39 9.68 -4.66 6.83
C LEU A 39 11.02 -5.41 7.00
N PRO A 40 11.16 -6.30 8.00
CA PRO A 40 12.38 -7.08 8.22
C PRO A 40 12.83 -7.93 7.03
N SER A 41 11.90 -8.40 6.19
CA SER A 41 12.22 -9.09 4.94
C SER A 41 12.87 -8.20 3.87
N GLY A 42 12.92 -6.89 4.08
CA GLY A 42 13.36 -5.89 3.11
C GLY A 42 12.27 -5.46 2.13
N LYS A 43 11.04 -6.02 2.24
CA LYS A 43 9.89 -5.51 1.49
C LYS A 43 9.48 -4.14 2.02
N ARG A 44 8.99 -3.27 1.14
CA ARG A 44 8.56 -1.92 1.48
C ARG A 44 7.06 -1.78 1.28
N VAL A 45 6.34 -1.39 2.33
CA VAL A 45 4.91 -1.09 2.27
C VAL A 45 4.72 0.37 1.89
N ASP A 46 3.59 0.70 1.24
CA ASP A 46 3.32 2.10 0.88
C ASP A 46 3.08 2.96 2.13
N PHE A 47 2.32 2.44 3.09
CA PHE A 47 2.07 3.10 4.38
C PHE A 47 1.70 2.08 5.47
N ILE A 48 2.16 2.32 6.69
CA ILE A 48 1.85 1.53 7.89
C ILE A 48 1.30 2.43 8.99
N ASP A 49 0.23 1.97 9.63
CA ASP A 49 -0.33 2.55 10.83
C ASP A 49 -0.13 1.57 11.99
N PHE A 50 0.85 1.86 12.83
CA PHE A 50 1.20 1.00 13.97
C PHE A 50 0.17 1.09 15.09
N GLU A 51 -0.53 2.22 15.25
CA GLU A 51 -1.55 2.38 16.29
C GLU A 51 -2.74 1.47 15.99
N ASN A 52 -3.26 1.53 14.76
CA ASN A 52 -4.46 0.80 14.34
C ASN A 52 -4.17 -0.59 13.75
N LYS A 53 -2.88 -0.96 13.60
CA LYS A 53 -2.42 -2.21 12.97
C LYS A 53 -2.92 -2.36 11.53
N ILE A 54 -2.77 -1.30 10.74
CA ILE A 54 -3.22 -1.26 9.34
C ILE A 54 -2.03 -1.10 8.40
N ILE A 55 -2.01 -1.89 7.33
CA ILE A 55 -1.14 -1.72 6.18
C ILE A 55 -1.96 -1.21 5.02
N HIS A 56 -1.50 -0.14 4.39
CA HIS A 56 -2.06 0.30 3.14
C HIS A 56 -1.13 0.01 1.97
N GLU A 57 -1.72 -0.45 0.88
CA GLU A 57 -1.06 -0.64 -0.41
C GLU A 57 -1.85 0.14 -1.47
N LEU A 58 -1.15 0.93 -2.29
CA LEU A 58 -1.76 1.72 -3.35
C LEU A 58 -1.47 1.10 -4.73
N LYS A 59 -2.52 0.98 -5.55
CA LYS A 59 -2.41 0.48 -6.93
C LYS A 59 -3.26 1.30 -7.90
N PRO A 60 -2.91 1.37 -9.19
CA PRO A 60 -3.85 1.84 -10.20
C PRO A 60 -5.14 1.01 -10.14
N ASN A 61 -6.29 1.64 -10.37
CA ASN A 61 -7.55 0.91 -10.56
C ASN A 61 -7.52 0.09 -11.85
N ASN A 62 -6.93 -1.09 -11.77
CA ASN A 62 -6.74 -2.05 -12.84
C ASN A 62 -6.80 -3.46 -12.24
N PRO A 63 -7.61 -4.39 -12.79
CA PRO A 63 -7.79 -5.72 -12.20
C PRO A 63 -6.49 -6.49 -11.93
N ASN A 64 -5.51 -6.38 -12.83
CA ASN A 64 -4.23 -7.07 -12.66
C ASN A 64 -3.40 -6.46 -11.52
N GLN A 65 -3.46 -5.12 -11.37
CA GLN A 65 -2.74 -4.43 -10.31
C GLN A 65 -3.41 -4.61 -8.95
N ILE A 66 -4.73 -4.67 -8.92
CA ILE A 66 -5.50 -5.01 -7.73
C ILE A 66 -5.14 -6.42 -7.23
N LYS A 67 -5.08 -7.40 -8.15
CA LYS A 67 -4.67 -8.77 -7.81
C LYS A 67 -3.24 -8.82 -7.24
N LEU A 68 -2.31 -8.07 -7.83
CA LEU A 68 -0.93 -7.98 -7.34
C LEU A 68 -0.85 -7.28 -5.97
N GLY A 69 -1.60 -6.20 -5.77
CA GLY A 69 -1.70 -5.49 -4.50
C GLY A 69 -2.20 -6.39 -3.38
N ASN A 70 -3.27 -7.16 -3.61
CA ASN A 70 -3.78 -8.12 -2.62
C ASN A 70 -2.74 -9.20 -2.25
N LYS A 71 -1.96 -9.69 -3.22
CA LYS A 71 -0.89 -10.66 -2.94
C LYS A 71 0.23 -10.04 -2.10
N GLN A 72 0.59 -8.80 -2.37
CA GLN A 72 1.58 -8.06 -1.57
C GLN A 72 1.07 -7.85 -0.14
N LEU A 73 -0.16 -7.35 0.02
CA LEU A 73 -0.79 -7.18 1.33
C LEU A 73 -0.76 -8.48 2.13
N GLN A 74 -1.20 -9.61 1.56
CA GLN A 74 -1.15 -10.88 2.28
C GLN A 74 0.27 -11.21 2.77
N GLY A 75 1.28 -11.04 1.91
CA GLY A 75 2.67 -11.28 2.29
C GLY A 75 3.26 -10.30 3.29
N TYR A 76 2.66 -9.12 3.48
CA TYR A 76 3.03 -8.17 4.54
C TYR A 76 2.34 -8.53 5.86
N LEU A 77 1.06 -8.88 5.79
CA LEU A 77 0.27 -9.31 6.94
C LEU A 77 0.86 -10.58 7.55
N ASP A 78 1.14 -11.60 6.73
CA ASP A 78 1.74 -12.86 7.19
C ASP A 78 3.09 -12.62 7.92
N GLU A 79 3.88 -11.67 7.43
CA GLU A 79 5.17 -11.32 8.01
C GLU A 79 5.01 -10.58 9.34
N LEU A 80 4.15 -9.57 9.38
CA LEU A 80 3.88 -8.78 10.59
C LEU A 80 3.22 -9.63 11.67
N GLU A 81 2.25 -10.48 11.33
CA GLU A 81 1.60 -11.38 12.28
C GLU A 81 2.53 -12.49 12.79
N ALA A 82 3.59 -12.82 12.05
CA ALA A 82 4.60 -13.79 12.50
C ALA A 82 5.63 -13.20 13.47
N ILE A 83 5.89 -11.89 13.37
CA ILE A 83 6.91 -11.20 14.20
C ILE A 83 6.28 -10.33 15.30
N THR A 84 4.98 -10.08 15.22
CA THR A 84 4.21 -9.34 16.21
C THR A 84 3.11 -10.23 16.75
N ASP A 85 2.81 -10.17 18.04
CA ASP A 85 1.66 -10.89 18.63
C ASP A 85 0.31 -10.21 18.32
N TYR A 86 0.25 -9.40 17.25
CA TYR A 86 -0.92 -8.64 16.84
C TYR A 86 -1.44 -9.12 15.50
N LYS A 87 -2.78 -9.04 15.34
CA LYS A 87 -3.40 -9.16 14.02
C LYS A 87 -3.33 -7.84 13.28
N TRP A 88 -3.14 -7.92 11.97
CA TRP A 88 -3.03 -6.77 11.09
C TRP A 88 -4.14 -6.76 10.05
N THR A 89 -4.52 -5.58 9.59
CA THR A 89 -5.51 -5.39 8.52
C THR A 89 -4.84 -4.78 7.30
N GLY A 90 -5.07 -5.37 6.12
CA GLY A 90 -4.61 -4.83 4.84
C GLY A 90 -5.70 -4.05 4.13
N ILE A 91 -5.40 -2.82 3.70
CA ILE A 91 -6.28 -1.98 2.89
C ILE A 91 -5.62 -1.77 1.53
N LEU A 92 -6.32 -2.16 0.47
CA LEU A 92 -5.90 -1.90 -0.90
C LEU A 92 -6.62 -0.65 -1.43
N ASP A 93 -5.89 0.45 -1.51
CA ASP A 93 -6.39 1.68 -2.10
C ASP A 93 -6.16 1.68 -3.61
N THR A 94 -7.08 2.33 -4.35
CA THR A 94 -6.95 2.46 -5.80
C THR A 94 -7.17 3.89 -6.28
N TYR A 95 -6.50 4.22 -7.38
CA TYR A 95 -6.57 5.54 -8.03
C TYR A 95 -6.92 5.46 -9.52
#